data_AF-A0A645DFR3-F1
#
_entry.id   AF-A0A645DFR3-F1
#
_cell.length_a   1.000
_cell.length_b   1.000
_cell.length_c   1.000
_cell.angle_alpha   90.00
_cell.angle_beta   90.00
_cell.angle_gamma   90.00
#
_symmetry.space_group_name_H-M   'P 1'
#
loop_
_entity.id
_entity.type
_entity.pdbx_description
1 polymer ?
#
loop_
_entity_poly.entity_id
_entity_poly.type
_entity_poly.pdbx_seq_one_letter_code
_entity_poly.pdbx_strand_id
1 'polypeptide(L)' 'MQNFRACLASINSQERYDRLAHSGFFTLVREDAEVDTRQEVLDQLAKHFGLV' A
#
# COMPACT_ATOMS: atom_id res chain seq x y z
N MET A 1 7.36 24.40 -1.06
CA MET A 1 6.48 23.39 -1.69
C MET A 1 7.19 22.44 -2.64
N GLN A 2 8.24 22.86 -3.36
CA GLN A 2 8.99 21.99 -4.28
C GLN A 2 9.57 20.74 -3.61
N ASN A 3 10.26 20.90 -2.47
CA ASN A 3 10.83 19.76 -1.72
C ASN A 3 9.75 18.76 -1.26
N PHE A 4 8.60 19.26 -0.82
CA PHE A 4 7.47 18.42 -0.42
C PHE A 4 6.93 17.57 -1.57
N ARG A 5 6.70 18.18 -2.74
CA ARG A 5 6.25 17.46 -3.94
C ARG A 5 7.30 16.47 -4.45
N ALA A 6 8.58 16.83 -4.39
CA ALA A 6 9.67 15.94 -4.78
C ALA A 6 9.74 14.70 -3.88
N CYS A 7 9.56 14.86 -2.56
CA CYS A 7 9.46 13.74 -1.64
C CYS A 7 8.26 12.84 -1.96
N LEU A 8 7.08 13.42 -2.20
CA LEU A 8 5.90 12.64 -2.57
C LEU A 8 6.11 11.85 -3.87
N ALA A 9 6.68 12.49 -4.90
CA ALA A 9 7.00 11.82 -6.16
C ALA A 9 8.02 10.68 -5.96
N SER A 10 9.01 10.87 -5.09
CA SER A 10 9.97 9.81 -4.76
C SER A 10 9.28 8.63 -4.07
N ILE A 11 8.41 8.89 -3.08
CA ILE A 11 7.70 7.85 -2.32
C ILE A 11 6.71 7.10 -3.20
N ASN A 12 6.01 7.80 -4.09
CA ASN A 12 5.02 7.25 -5.01
C ASN A 12 5.63 6.80 -6.35
N SER A 13 6.94 6.63 -6.43
CA SER A 13 7.61 6.19 -7.64
C SER A 13 7.35 4.71 -7.93
N GLN A 14 7.35 4.36 -9.22
CA GLN A 14 7.19 2.97 -9.68
C GLN A 14 8.25 2.05 -9.05
N GLU A 15 9.49 2.50 -8.91
CA GLU A 15 10.58 1.73 -8.29
C GLU A 15 10.22 1.25 -6.87
N ARG A 16 9.62 2.13 -6.05
CA ARG A 16 9.23 1.78 -4.68
C ARG A 16 8.02 0.86 -4.64
N TYR A 17 7.07 1.08 -5.54
CA TYR A 17 5.94 0.17 -5.72
C TYR A 17 6.44 -1.23 -6.08
N ASP A 18 7.26 -1.36 -7.12
CA ASP A 18 7.78 -2.65 -7.59
C ASP A 18 8.61 -3.35 -6.50
N ARG A 19 9.39 -2.60 -5.72
CA ARG A 19 10.14 -3.16 -4.60
C ARG A 19 9.24 -3.78 -3.54
N LEU A 20 8.11 -3.15 -3.22
CA LEU A 20 7.14 -3.68 -2.28
C LEU A 20 6.37 -4.86 -2.87
N ALA A 21 5.88 -4.74 -4.10
CA ALA A 21 5.12 -5.78 -4.80
C ALA A 21 5.94 -7.08 -4.96
N HIS A 22 7.25 -6.96 -5.19
CA HIS A 22 8.16 -8.11 -5.36
C HIS A 22 8.97 -8.44 -4.09
N SER A 23 8.60 -7.91 -2.93
CA SER A 23 9.35 -8.10 -1.68
C SER A 23 9.25 -9.50 -1.08
N GLY A 24 8.29 -10.32 -1.54
CA GLY A 24 7.94 -11.61 -0.93
C GLY A 24 7.11 -11.49 0.34
N PHE A 25 6.84 -10.28 0.84
CA PHE A 25 5.85 -10.07 1.89
C PHE A 25 4.42 -10.21 1.34
N PHE A 26 3.49 -10.53 2.24
CA PHE A 26 2.07 -10.33 1.95
C PHE A 26 1.80 -8.84 1.82
N THR A 27 1.37 -8.42 0.63
CA THR A 27 1.09 -7.03 0.32
C THR A 27 -0.35 -6.88 -0.11
N LEU A 28 -0.91 -5.70 0.14
CA LEU A 28 -2.27 -5.33 -0.22
C LEU A 28 -2.21 -4.14 -1.18
N VAL A 29 -2.97 -4.23 -2.27
CA VAL A 29 -3.11 -3.15 -3.23
C VAL A 29 -4.48 -2.51 -3.02
N ARG A 30 -4.52 -1.19 -2.83
CA ARG A 30 -5.75 -0.42 -2.86
C ARG A 30 -6.05 -0.08 -4.31
N GLU A 31 -7.10 -0.66 -4.88
CA GLU A 31 -7.51 -0.41 -6.28
C GLU A 31 -8.09 0.99 -6.46
N ASP A 32 -8.82 1.48 -5.45
CA ASP A 32 -9.37 2.84 -5.41
C ASP A 32 -8.78 3.62 -4.22
N ALA A 33 -8.13 4.75 -4.53
CA ALA A 33 -7.50 5.61 -3.53
C ALA A 33 -8.50 6.56 -2.84
N GLU A 34 -9.64 6.84 -3.48
CA GLU A 34 -10.68 7.77 -3.02
C GLU A 34 -11.69 7.09 -2.08
N VAL A 35 -11.75 5.76 -2.09
CA VAL A 35 -12.62 4.98 -1.20
C VAL A 35 -11.90 4.64 0.11
N ASP A 36 -12.64 4.72 1.21
CA ASP A 36 -12.17 4.24 2.51
C ASP A 36 -12.17 2.71 2.54
N THR A 37 -11.00 2.12 2.40
CA THR A 37 -10.80 0.67 2.39
C THR A 37 -10.28 0.13 3.73
N ARG A 38 -10.32 0.91 4.83
CA ARG A 38 -9.69 0.51 6.11
C ARG A 38 -10.25 -0.78 6.66
N GLN A 39 -11.59 -0.94 6.68
CA GLN A 39 -12.22 -2.15 7.21
C GLN A 39 -11.88 -3.37 6.35
N GLU A 40 -11.96 -3.23 5.03
CA GLU A 40 -11.61 -4.30 4.10
C GLU A 40 -10.15 -4.73 4.25
N VAL A 41 -9.23 -3.77 4.39
CA VAL A 41 -7.81 -4.04 4.65
C VAL A 41 -7.64 -4.81 5.97
N LEU A 42 -8.33 -4.41 7.04
CA LEU A 42 -8.26 -5.12 8.32
C LEU A 42 -8.80 -6.55 8.20
N ASP A 43 -9.89 -6.77 7.48
CA ASP A 43 -10.46 -8.09 7.27
C ASP A 43 -9.53 -9.00 6.45
N GLN A 44 -8.88 -8.46 5.42
CA GLN A 44 -7.88 -9.19 4.63
C GLN A 44 -6.65 -9.55 5.47
N LEU A 45 -6.16 -8.62 6.30
CA LEU A 45 -5.05 -8.88 7.22
C LEU A 45 -5.43 -9.94 8.25
N ALA A 46 -6.61 -9.83 8.87
CA ALA A 46 -7.07 -10.80 9.87
C ALA A 46 -7.15 -12.21 9.29
N LYS A 47 -7.68 -12.36 8.07
CA LYS A 47 -7.72 -13.64 7.34
C LYS A 47 -6.32 -14.17 7.02
N HIS A 48 -5.41 -13.32 6.54
CA HIS A 48 -4.04 -13.73 6.22
C HIS A 48 -3.29 -14.28 7.43
N PHE A 49 -3.47 -13.66 8.60
CA PHE A 49 -2.82 -14.06 9.85
C PHE A 49 -3.62 -15.07 10.68
N GLY A 50 -4.78 -15.55 10.21
CA GLY A 50 -5.59 -16.56 10.91
C GLY A 50 -6.22 -16.06 12.22
N LEU A 51 -6.55 -14.77 12.29
CA LEU A 51 -7.19 -14.16 13.46
C LEU A 51 -8.73 -14.27 13.44
N VAL A 52 -9.29 -14.72 12.32
CA VAL A 52 -10.73 -14.98 12.07
C VAL A 52 -10.91 -16.19 11.16
#